data_AF-A0A060BUA5-F1
#
_entry.id   AF-A0A060BUA5-F1
#
_cell.length_a   1.000
_cell.length_b   1.000
_cell.length_c   1.000
_cell.angle_alpha   90.00
_cell.angle_beta   90.00
_cell.angle_gamma   90.00
#
_symmetry.space_group_name_H-M   'P 1'
#
loop_
_entity.id
_entity.type
_entity.pdbx_description
1 polymer ?
#
loop_
_entity_poly.entity_id
_entity_poly.type
_entity_poly.pdbx_seq_one_letter_code
_entity_poly.pdbx_strand_id
1 'polypeptide(L)' 'MAEAVRVQRVRLGTLWAGITPDQAGVGDPEYRDQWQRVMDLLADRGIWMQLDAHQDMWHETYGGEGVPDWASGP' A
#
# COMPACT_ATOMS: atom_id res chain seq x y z
N MET A 1 34.11 -2.35 8.76
CA MET A 1 33.07 -3.21 8.17
C MET A 1 31.74 -2.69 8.68
N ALA A 2 30.82 -2.28 7.81
CA ALA A 2 29.53 -1.76 8.24
C ALA A 2 28.66 -2.93 8.72
N GLU A 3 28.08 -2.78 9.91
CA GLU A 3 27.09 -3.71 10.45
C GLU A 3 25.80 -3.62 9.63
N ALA A 4 25.26 -4.76 9.19
CA ALA A 4 23.99 -4.78 8.50
C ALA A 4 22.87 -4.43 9.49
N VAL A 5 22.10 -3.39 9.18
CA VAL A 5 20.94 -3.01 10.01
C VAL A 5 19.90 -4.12 9.93
N ARG A 6 19.59 -4.74 11.07
CA ARG A 6 18.49 -5.71 11.17
C ARG A 6 17.16 -4.94 11.17
N VAL A 7 16.38 -5.10 10.10
CA VAL A 7 15.01 -4.60 10.02
C VAL A 7 14.11 -5.45 10.93
N GLN A 8 13.38 -4.78 11.83
CA GLN A 8 12.42 -5.43 12.75
C GLN A 8 10.98 -4.94 12.54
N ARG A 9 10.83 -3.78 11.90
CA ARG A 9 9.53 -3.16 11.63
C ARG A 9 9.54 -2.53 10.25
N VAL A 10 8.40 -2.55 9.57
CA VAL A 10 8.19 -1.80 8.33
C VAL A 10 6.88 -1.02 8.40
N ARG A 11 6.84 0.11 7.70
CA ARG A 11 5.59 0.75 7.31
C ARG A 11 5.27 0.26 5.90
N LEU A 12 4.27 -0.60 5.77
CA LEU A 12 3.90 -1.21 4.51
C LEU A 12 2.76 -0.39 3.88
N GLY A 13 3.10 0.33 2.82
CA GLY A 13 2.17 1.14 2.05
C GLY A 13 1.14 0.30 1.28
N THR A 14 -0.04 0.86 1.15
CA THR A 14 -1.09 0.50 0.20
C THR A 14 -1.77 1.79 -0.25
N LEU A 15 -2.25 1.85 -1.49
CA LEU A 15 -2.99 3.00 -2.00
C LEU A 15 -4.48 2.63 -2.06
N TRP A 16 -5.36 3.60 -1.79
CA TRP A 16 -6.79 3.39 -2.01
C TRP A 16 -7.09 3.05 -3.48
N ALA A 17 -6.35 3.69 -4.40
CA ALA A 17 -6.37 3.40 -5.82
C ALA A 17 -6.04 1.94 -6.16
N GLY A 18 -5.20 1.26 -5.37
CA GLY A 18 -4.93 -0.17 -5.54
C GLY A 18 -6.01 -1.06 -4.91
N ILE A 19 -6.61 -0.64 -3.80
CA ILE A 19 -7.63 -1.44 -3.11
C ILE A 19 -8.93 -1.50 -3.92
N THR A 20 -9.43 -0.35 -4.37
CA THR A 20 -10.68 -0.23 -5.14
C THR A 20 -10.43 0.66 -6.37
N PRO A 21 -9.84 0.13 -7.45
CA PRO A 21 -9.38 0.94 -8.57
C PRO A 21 -10.53 1.56 -9.38
N ASP A 22 -11.56 0.77 -9.68
CA ASP A 22 -12.56 1.16 -10.68
C ASP A 22 -13.83 1.80 -10.08
N GLN A 23 -14.25 1.37 -8.89
CA GLN A 23 -15.49 1.86 -8.25
C GLN A 23 -15.54 1.60 -6.74
N ALA A 24 -16.40 2.34 -6.04
CA ALA A 24 -16.61 2.20 -4.61
C ALA A 24 -17.05 0.79 -4.21
N GLY A 25 -16.38 0.23 -3.20
CA GLY A 25 -16.74 -1.05 -2.60
C GLY A 25 -16.41 -2.29 -3.43
N VAL A 26 -15.80 -2.15 -4.61
CA VAL A 26 -15.34 -3.28 -5.43
C VAL A 26 -13.83 -3.37 -5.34
N GLY A 27 -13.36 -4.32 -4.55
CA GLY A 27 -11.94 -4.53 -4.31
C GLY A 27 -11.25 -5.30 -5.43
N ASP A 28 -10.00 -4.95 -5.75
CA ASP A 28 -9.16 -5.71 -6.69
C ASP A 28 -8.58 -6.97 -6.01
N PRO A 29 -8.99 -8.18 -6.43
CA PRO A 29 -8.47 -9.43 -5.87
C PRO A 29 -6.98 -9.62 -6.14
N GLU A 30 -6.47 -9.20 -7.29
CA GLU A 30 -5.07 -9.37 -7.66
C GLU A 30 -4.18 -8.46 -6.80
N TYR A 31 -4.56 -7.20 -6.64
CA TYR A 31 -3.84 -6.28 -5.75
C TYR A 31 -3.79 -6.80 -4.31
N ARG A 32 -4.92 -7.30 -3.79
CA ARG A 32 -4.99 -7.91 -2.46
C ARG A 32 -4.04 -9.10 -2.34
N ASP A 33 -4.02 -10.00 -3.32
CA ASP A 33 -3.22 -11.21 -3.28
C ASP A 33 -1.71 -10.88 -3.35
N GLN A 34 -1.33 -9.86 -4.13
CA GLN A 34 0.03 -9.34 -4.18
C GLN A 34 0.45 -8.70 -2.84
N TRP A 35 -0.43 -7.90 -2.22
CA TRP A 35 -0.16 -7.28 -0.92
C TRP A 35 -0.04 -8.31 0.20
N GLN A 36 -0.91 -9.33 0.19
CA GLN A 36 -0.83 -10.47 1.12
C GLN A 36 0.51 -11.22 0.98
N ARG A 37 0.96 -11.48 -0.25
CA ARG A 37 2.26 -12.13 -0.48
C ARG A 37 3.41 -11.34 0.17
N VAL A 38 3.38 -10.01 0.13
CA VAL A 38 4.40 -9.17 0.79
C VAL A 38 4.29 -9.30 2.32
N MET A 39 3.08 -9.26 2.87
CA MET A 39 2.85 -9.44 4.31
C MET A 39 3.34 -10.80 4.79
N ASP A 40 3.11 -11.87 4.04
CA ASP A 40 3.56 -13.22 4.38
C ASP A 40 5.10 -13.29 4.40
N LEU A 41 5.78 -12.72 3.40
CA LEU A 41 7.24 -12.67 3.35
C LEU A 41 7.86 -11.91 4.54
N LEU A 42 7.19 -10.86 5.02
CA LEU A 42 7.62 -10.09 6.19
C LEU A 42 7.32 -10.84 7.49
N ALA A 43 6.14 -11.46 7.59
CA ALA A 43 5.71 -12.25 8.74
C ALA A 43 6.61 -13.47 8.96
N ASP A 44 7.00 -14.18 7.89
CA ASP A 44 7.94 -15.31 7.93
C ASP A 44 9.30 -14.95 8.54
N ARG A 45 9.65 -13.65 8.55
CA ARG A 45 10.89 -13.11 9.13
C ARG A 45 10.68 -12.50 10.52
N GLY A 46 9.47 -12.56 11.07
CA GLY A 46 9.11 -11.95 12.36
C GLY A 46 9.17 -10.42 12.33
N ILE A 47 8.94 -9.80 11.16
CA ILE A 47 8.96 -8.35 11.00
C ILE A 47 7.55 -7.80 11.24
N TRP A 48 7.45 -6.84 12.16
CA TRP A 48 6.17 -6.19 12.47
C TRP A 48 5.81 -5.17 11.40
N MET A 49 4.53 -5.11 11.05
CA MET A 49 4.03 -4.24 9.98
C MET A 49 3.07 -3.20 10.55
N GLN A 50 3.34 -1.94 10.24
CA GLN A 50 2.33 -0.89 10.30
C GLN A 50 1.75 -0.74 8.90
N LEU A 51 0.49 -1.13 8.73
CA LEU A 51 -0.21 -0.98 7.44
C LEU A 51 -0.57 0.50 7.24
N ASP A 52 -0.26 1.01 6.06
CA ASP A 52 -0.32 2.42 5.75
C ASP A 52 -1.17 2.68 4.53
N ALA A 53 -2.36 3.23 4.73
CA ALA A 53 -3.18 3.77 3.64
C ALA A 53 -2.55 5.08 3.16
N HIS A 54 -1.64 4.96 2.22
CA HIS A 54 -0.76 6.03 1.79
C HIS A 54 -1.45 6.95 0.78
N GLN A 55 -1.09 8.24 0.85
CA GLN A 55 -1.38 9.23 -0.17
C GLN A 55 -0.37 10.36 -0.06
N ASP A 56 -0.08 10.98 -1.20
CA ASP A 56 0.60 12.26 -1.30
C ASP A 56 -0.20 13.13 -2.25
N MET A 57 -0.47 14.38 -1.87
CA MET A 57 -1.23 15.34 -2.70
C MET A 57 -2.52 14.76 -3.33
N TRP A 58 -3.20 13.84 -2.62
CA TRP A 58 -4.49 13.27 -2.99
C TRP A 58 -4.51 12.35 -4.23
N HIS A 59 -4.22 12.88 -5.43
CA HIS A 59 -4.39 12.19 -6.70
C HIS A 59 -3.37 12.65 -7.77
N GLU A 60 -3.16 11.85 -8.81
CA GLU A 60 -2.26 12.16 -9.93
C GLU A 60 -2.63 13.47 -10.65
N THR A 61 -3.92 13.83 -10.73
CA THR A 61 -4.39 15.11 -11.26
C THR A 61 -3.77 16.32 -10.55
N TYR A 62 -3.45 16.17 -9.25
CA TYR A 62 -2.83 17.21 -8.42
C TYR A 62 -1.31 17.03 -8.28
N GLY A 63 -0.71 16.12 -9.05
CA GLY A 63 0.71 15.74 -8.97
C GLY A 63 1.03 14.76 -7.85
N GLY A 64 0.02 14.06 -7.33
CA GLY A 64 0.10 13.15 -6.19
C GLY A 64 -0.16 11.67 -6.51
N GLU A 65 -0.48 10.90 -5.47
CA GLU A 65 -0.95 9.52 -5.52
C GLU A 65 -1.86 9.18 -4.33
N GLY A 66 -2.63 8.11 -4.43
CA GLY A 66 -3.34 7.51 -3.30
C GLY A 66 -4.81 7.25 -3.56
N VAL A 67 -5.57 8.27 -3.97
CA VAL A 67 -7.02 8.19 -4.19
C VAL A 67 -7.34 7.69 -5.61
N PRO A 68 -8.31 6.79 -5.84
CA PRO A 68 -8.69 6.38 -7.19
C PRO A 68 -9.43 7.48 -7.96
N ASP A 69 -9.41 7.40 -9.30
CA ASP A 69 -10.10 8.33 -10.20
C ASP A 69 -11.56 8.61 -9.77
N TRP A 70 -12.33 7.55 -9.50
CA TRP A 70 -13.75 7.66 -9.15
C TRP A 70 -14.03 8.39 -7.83
N ALA A 71 -13.02 8.52 -6.95
CA ALA A 71 -13.13 9.20 -5.65
C ALA A 71 -12.34 10.51 -5.59
N SER A 72 -11.59 10.85 -6.65
CA SER A 72 -10.68 11.99 -6.66
C SER A 72 -11.39 13.34 -6.77
N GLY A 73 -12.68 13.32 -7.13
CA GLY A 73 -13.48 14.50 -7.49
C GLY A 73 -13.39 14.81 -8.99
N PRO A 74 -14.05 15.87 -9.49
CA PRO A 74 -13.54 16.57 -10.66
C PRO A 74 -12.13 17.14 -10.40
#